data_AF-A0A523ZHG2-F1
#
_entry.id   AF-A0A523ZHG2-F1
#
_cell.length_a   1.000
_cell.length_b   1.000
_cell.length_c   1.000
_cell.angle_alpha   90.00
_cell.angle_beta   90.00
_cell.angle_gamma   90.00
#
_symmetry.space_group_name_H-M   'P 1'
#
loop_
_entity.id
_entity.type
_entity.pdbx_description
1 polymer ?
#
loop_
_entity_poly.entity_id
_entity_poly.type
_entity_poly.pdbx_seq_one_letter_code
_entity_poly.pdbx_strand_id
1 'polypeptide(L)' 'MPLHGWEFLIIVVVVLIVFGVGKLPQTLGSLGKGIRSFRKASAGEDVDTESSESKSKKEEPAKEKDTADEEKS' A
#
# COMPACT_ATOMS: atom_id res chain seq x y z
N MET A 1 -19.49 18.90 14.14
CA MET A 1 -18.52 17.80 14.34
C MET A 1 -18.51 16.96 13.07
N PRO A 2 -17.51 17.08 12.17
CA PRO A 2 -17.53 16.38 10.90
C PRO A 2 -17.15 14.91 11.11
N LEU A 3 -18.14 14.03 11.14
CA LEU A 3 -17.99 12.57 11.32
C LEU A 3 -17.60 11.83 10.02
N HIS A 4 -17.32 12.55 8.94
CA HIS A 4 -17.16 11.98 7.59
C HIS A 4 -15.89 11.14 7.38
N GLY A 5 -14.99 11.07 8.36
CA GLY A 5 -13.73 10.33 8.23
C GLY A 5 -13.89 8.81 8.35
N TRP A 6 -14.92 8.34 9.06
CA TRP A 6 -15.09 6.91 9.31
C TRP A 6 -15.70 6.16 8.12
N GLU A 7 -16.58 6.80 7.34
CA GLU A 7 -17.15 6.21 6.13
C GLU A 7 -16.07 5.78 5.11
N PHE A 8 -15.03 6.60 4.91
CA PHE A 8 -13.93 6.25 4.02
C PHE A 8 -13.16 5.01 4.50
N LEU A 9 -13.00 4.84 5.81
CA LEU A 9 -12.33 3.68 6.39
C LEU A 9 -13.10 2.39 6.03
N ILE A 10 -14.43 2.40 6.14
CA ILE A 10 -15.29 1.25 5.82
C ILE A 10 -15.16 0.88 4.34
N ILE A 11 -15.19 1.87 3.44
CA ILE A 11 -15.06 1.65 2.00
C ILE A 11 -13.71 1.00 1.68
N VAL A 12 -12.62 1.52 2.25
CA VAL A 12 -11.27 0.96 2.06
C VAL A 12 -11.22 -0.49 2.53
N VAL A 13 -11.81 -0.82 3.67
CA VAL A 13 -11.86 -2.20 4.18
C VAL A 13 -12.60 -3.13 3.21
N VAL A 14 -13.76 -2.73 2.68
CA VAL A 14 -14.52 -3.54 1.72
C VAL A 14 -13.70 -3.78 0.44
N VAL A 15 -13.05 -2.74 -0.10
CA VAL A 15 -12.19 -2.87 -1.28
C VAL A 15 -11.00 -3.78 -1.00
N LEU A 16 -10.37 -3.69 0.17
CA LEU A 16 -9.27 -4.56 0.56
C LEU A 16 -9.69 -6.03 0.69
N ILE A 17 -10.93 -6.31 1.09
CA ILE A 17 -11.46 -7.69 1.13
C ILE A 17 -11.63 -8.24 -0.29
N VAL A 18 -12.14 -7.43 -1.22
CA VAL A 18 -12.39 -7.85 -2.61
C VAL A 18 -11.08 -7.97 -3.42
N PHE A 19 -10.18 -7.00 -3.28
CA PHE A 19 -8.94 -6.92 -4.06
C PHE A 19 -7.73 -7.54 -3.37
N GLY A 20 -7.71 -7.58 -2.03
CA GLY A 20 -6.58 -8.02 -1.21
C GLY A 20 -5.57 -6.90 -0.90
N VAL A 21 -4.94 -6.97 0.28
CA VAL A 21 -3.97 -5.98 0.79
C VAL A 21 -2.70 -5.85 -0.05
N GLY A 22 -2.29 -6.91 -0.76
CA GLY A 22 -1.10 -6.91 -1.61
C GLY A 22 -1.33 -6.41 -3.04
N LYS A 23 -2.56 -6.54 -3.57
CA LYS A 23 -2.85 -6.20 -4.97
C LYS A 23 -3.06 -4.71 -5.18
N LEU A 24 -3.72 -4.03 -4.25
CA LEU A 24 -3.94 -2.57 -4.29
C LEU A 24 -2.62 -1.76 -4.42
N PRO A 25 -1.60 -1.93 -3.56
CA PRO A 25 -0.34 -1.19 -3.68
C PRO A 25 0.43 -1.57 -4.95
N GLN A 26 0.34 -2.82 -5.41
CA GLN A 26 1.01 -3.28 -6.62
C GLN A 26 0.36 -2.69 -7.90
N THR A 27 -0.96 -2.64 -7.98
CA THR A 27 -1.69 -2.07 -9.12
C THR A 27 -1.59 -0.54 -9.13
N LEU A 28 -1.74 0.13 -7.99
CA LEU A 28 -1.52 1.58 -7.88
C LEU A 28 -0.07 1.96 -8.14
N GLY A 29 0.90 1.15 -7.74
CA GLY A 29 2.32 1.39 -8.02
C GLY A 29 2.60 1.43 -9.53
N SER A 30 2.08 0.48 -10.29
CA SER A 30 2.22 0.44 -11.75
C SER A 30 1.45 1.56 -12.45
N LEU A 31 0.21 1.82 -12.03
CA LEU A 31 -0.62 2.89 -12.58
C LEU A 31 -0.02 4.27 -12.25
N GLY A 32 0.49 4.45 -11.03
CA GLY A 32 1.11 5.68 -10.55
C GLY A 32 2.39 6.01 -11.30
N LYS A 33 3.22 5.01 -11.64
CA LYS A 33 4.37 5.21 -12.53
C LYS A 33 3.94 5.72 -13.91
N GLY A 34 2.91 5.12 -14.50
CA GLY A 34 2.35 5.56 -15.79
C GLY A 34 1.83 7.01 -15.75
N ILE A 35 1.04 7.35 -14.73
CA ILE A 35 0.53 8.72 -14.52
C ILE A 35 1.69 9.70 -14.28
N ARG A 36 2.71 9.31 -13.51
CA ARG A 36 3.89 10.13 -13.25
C ARG A 36 4.65 10.43 -14.53
N SER A 37 4.90 9.42 -15.36
CA SER A 37 5.56 9.57 -16.67
C SER A 37 4.72 10.42 -17.62
N PHE A 38 3.40 10.21 -17.66
CA PHE A 38 2.49 11.03 -18.48
C PHE A 38 2.50 12.50 -18.06
N ARG A 39 2.52 12.77 -16.75
CA ARG A 39 2.56 14.13 -16.22
C ARG A 39 3.90 14.81 -16.48
N LYS A 40 5.00 14.04 -16.43
CA LYS A 40 6.35 14.52 -16.70
C LYS A 40 6.56 14.85 -18.18
N ALA A 41 6.09 13.98 -19.07
CA ALA A 41 6.05 14.22 -20.52
C ALA A 41 5.15 15.43 -20.86
N SER A 42 3.99 15.56 -20.22
CA SER A 42 3.09 16.71 -20.42
C SER A 42 3.68 18.03 -19.91
N ALA A 43 4.62 17.97 -18.95
CA ALA A 43 5.33 19.13 -18.44
C ALA A 43 6.56 19.51 -19.29
N GLY A 44 6.85 18.78 -20.37
CA GLY A 44 8.00 19.03 -21.24
C GLY A 44 9.35 18.70 -20.62
N GLU A 45 9.39 17.89 -19.55
CA GLU A 45 10.61 17.42 -18.91
C GLU A 45 11.02 16.09 -19.57
N ASP A 46 12.08 16.11 -20.40
CA ASP A 46 12.62 14.91 -21.08
C ASP A 46 12.93 13.80 -20.05
N VAL A 47 12.40 12.60 -20.31
CA VAL A 47 12.28 11.54 -19.30
C VAL A 47 13.49 10.59 -19.34
N ASP A 48 14.51 10.87 -18.53
CA ASP A 48 15.36 9.80 -17.98
C ASP A 48 14.78 9.41 -16.62
N THR A 49 14.07 8.29 -16.56
CA THR A 49 13.64 7.72 -15.28
C THR A 49 13.72 6.21 -15.42
N GLU A 50 14.94 5.73 -15.18
CA GLU A 50 15.25 4.33 -14.95
C GLU A 50 14.23 3.73 -13.96
N SER A 51 13.70 2.59 -14.38
CA SER A 51 12.63 1.84 -13.76
C SER A 51 12.98 1.53 -12.30
N SER A 52 12.37 2.24 -11.34
CA SER A 52 12.44 1.80 -9.94
C SER A 52 11.64 0.52 -9.82
N GLU A 53 12.39 -0.57 -9.86
CA GLU A 53 11.96 -1.96 -9.75
C GLU A 53 11.05 -2.17 -8.54
N SER A 54 10.04 -2.98 -8.79
CA SER A 54 9.11 -3.55 -7.84
C SER A 54 9.85 -4.16 -6.63
N LYS A 55 9.78 -3.49 -5.47
CA LYS A 55 9.95 -4.18 -4.18
C LYS A 55 8.58 -4.48 -3.58
N SER A 56 7.83 -5.32 -4.28
CA SER A 56 6.78 -6.12 -3.65
C SER A 56 7.48 -7.16 -2.76
N LYS A 57 7.73 -6.81 -1.49
CA LYS A 57 8.11 -7.81 -0.49
C LYS A 57 6.80 -8.42 0.03
N LYS A 58 6.54 -9.61 -0.52
CA LYS A 58 5.55 -10.60 -0.13
C LYS A 58 5.43 -10.76 1.40
N GLU A 59 4.20 -10.97 1.81
CA GLU A 59 3.66 -11.28 3.14
C GLU A 59 4.45 -12.34 3.92
N GLU A 60 4.47 -12.23 5.26
CA GLU A 60 3.94 -13.28 6.15
C GLU A 60 3.53 -12.71 7.53
N PRO A 61 2.56 -13.36 8.21
CA PRO A 61 1.62 -12.77 9.16
C PRO A 61 2.08 -12.84 10.63
N ALA A 62 1.32 -12.16 11.48
CA ALA A 62 1.35 -12.32 12.92
C ALA A 62 1.31 -13.80 13.35
N LYS A 63 2.30 -14.20 14.18
CA LYS A 63 2.11 -15.26 15.18
C LYS A 63 2.14 -14.61 16.55
N GLU A 64 0.96 -14.27 17.03
CA GLU A 64 0.64 -14.33 18.45
C GLU A 64 0.56 -15.82 18.84
N LYS A 65 1.43 -16.27 19.75
CA LYS A 65 1.32 -17.44 20.64
C LYS A 65 2.23 -17.15 21.83
N ASP A 66 1.68 -16.73 22.97
CA ASP A 66 1.20 -17.56 24.09
C ASP A 66 2.34 -17.96 25.08
N THR A 67 2.08 -17.64 26.35
CA THR A 67 2.62 -18.19 27.62
C THR A 67 4.06 -17.97 28.11
N ALA A 68 4.11 -17.36 29.30
CA ALA A 68 4.80 -17.79 30.53
C ALA A 68 6.23 -17.30 30.87
N ASP A 69 6.38 -16.95 32.17
CA ASP A 69 7.57 -16.68 33.01
C ASP A 69 8.34 -15.36 32.75
N GLU A 70 8.65 -14.52 33.73
CA GLU A 70 9.32 -14.85 34.99
C GLU A 70 9.00 -13.80 36.08
N GLU A 71 8.31 -14.26 37.12
CA GLU A 71 8.45 -13.76 38.49
C GLU A 71 9.91 -14.00 38.93
N LYS A 72 10.51 -12.99 39.59
CA LYS A 72 11.72 -13.05 40.46
C LYS A 72 12.99 -12.39 39.91
N SER A 73 13.19 -11.13 40.31
CA SER A 73 14.44 -10.62 40.90
C SER A 73 14.17 -9.34 41.67
#